data_AF-Q2Y4K7-F1
#
_entry.id   AF-Q2Y4K7-F1
#
_cell.length_a   1.000
_cell.length_b   1.000
_cell.length_c   1.000
_cell.angle_alpha   90.00
_cell.angle_beta   90.00
_cell.angle_gamma   90.00
#
_symmetry.space_group_name_H-M   'P 1'
#
loop_
_entity.id
_entity.type
_entity.pdbx_description
1 polymer ?
#
loop_
_entity_poly.entity_id
_entity_poly.type
_entity_poly.pdbx_seq_one_letter_code
_entity_poly.pdbx_strand_id
1 'polypeptide(L)'
;MFGDEIELMTIEGGTVKLKMPAGTQSGTVFRLKNKGMPDLRGYGRGNMLAKVQVITPSKLSKRQKELLREFDEGEEAGNKQKRSAFWKNKKQSK
;
A
#
# COMPACT_ATOMS: atom_id res chain seq x y z
N MET A 1 -4.58 5.64 -7.38
CA MET A 1 -3.66 6.35 -6.47
C MET A 1 -4.41 7.21 -5.43
N PHE A 2 -5.72 7.07 -5.25
CA PHE A 2 -6.47 7.93 -4.33
C PHE A 2 -6.27 7.49 -2.87
N GLY A 3 -6.34 8.45 -1.94
CA GLY A 3 -6.33 8.19 -0.51
C GLY A 3 -7.74 7.88 -0.02
N ASP A 4 -7.84 7.21 1.11
CA ASP A 4 -9.13 6.82 1.70
C ASP A 4 -9.06 6.88 3.23
N GLU A 5 -10.20 6.97 3.89
CA GLU A 5 -10.31 6.88 5.35
C GLU A 5 -11.06 5.59 5.70
N ILE A 6 -10.33 4.61 6.25
CA ILE A 6 -10.89 3.31 6.59
C ILE A 6 -11.06 3.16 8.11
N GLU A 7 -12.14 2.50 8.53
CA GLU A 7 -12.36 2.14 9.92
C GLU A 7 -11.80 0.73 10.19
N LEU A 8 -10.90 0.65 11.17
CA LEU A 8 -10.29 -0.60 11.61
C LEU A 8 -10.82 -0.98 12.99
N MET A 9 -11.22 -2.23 13.14
CA MET A 9 -11.52 -2.79 14.46
C MET A 9 -10.21 -3.10 15.20
N THR A 10 -10.16 -2.69 16.46
CA THR A 10 -9.04 -2.97 17.36
C THR A 10 -9.28 -4.28 18.12
N ILE A 11 -8.22 -4.81 18.72
CA ILE A 11 -8.25 -6.08 19.46
C ILE A 11 -9.22 -6.02 20.67
N GLU A 12 -9.47 -4.82 21.22
CA GLU A 12 -10.41 -4.60 22.33
C GLU A 12 -11.86 -4.42 21.87
N GLY A 13 -12.13 -4.40 20.57
CA GLY A 13 -13.47 -4.18 20.01
C GLY A 13 -13.84 -2.70 19.78
N GLY A 14 -12.94 -1.76 20.05
CA GLY A 14 -13.11 -0.35 19.64
C GLY A 14 -12.76 -0.15 18.16
N THR A 15 -13.31 0.90 17.53
CA THR A 15 -12.97 1.30 16.16
C THR A 15 -11.92 2.43 16.14
N VAL A 16 -11.01 2.39 15.17
CA VAL A 16 -10.03 3.44 14.92
C VAL A 16 -10.07 3.82 13.45
N LYS A 17 -10.14 5.12 13.19
CA LYS A 17 -10.04 5.66 11.83
C LYS A 17 -8.58 5.72 11.42
N LEU A 18 -8.24 5.04 10.32
CA LEU A 18 -6.93 5.10 9.69
C LEU A 18 -7.06 5.89 8.38
N LYS A 19 -6.35 7.01 8.32
CA LYS A 19 -6.22 7.81 7.10
C LYS A 19 -5.12 7.24 6.22
N MET A 20 -5.49 6.72 5.06
CA MET A 20 -4.57 6.26 4.03
C MET A 20 -4.29 7.40 3.04
N PRO A 21 -3.06 7.92 2.98
CA PRO A 21 -2.72 8.95 2.01
C PRO A 21 -2.79 8.39 0.58
N ALA A 22 -3.06 9.29 -0.37
CA ALA A 22 -2.98 8.99 -1.79
C ALA A 22 -1.61 8.39 -2.16
N GLY A 23 -1.60 7.37 -2.99
CA GLY A 23 -0.39 6.68 -3.42
C GLY A 23 0.19 5.68 -2.41
N THR A 24 -0.54 5.33 -1.34
CA THR A 24 -0.15 4.26 -0.42
C THR A 24 0.13 2.95 -1.19
N GLN A 25 1.35 2.43 -1.04
CA GLN A 25 1.80 1.23 -1.74
C GLN A 25 1.42 -0.04 -0.97
N SER A 26 1.30 -1.14 -1.71
CA SER A 26 1.17 -2.47 -1.10
C SER A 26 2.38 -2.74 -0.19
N GLY A 27 2.14 -3.35 0.97
CA GLY A 27 3.16 -3.63 1.97
C GLY A 27 3.45 -2.48 2.94
N THR A 28 2.87 -1.29 2.75
CA THR A 28 2.97 -0.19 3.72
C THR A 28 2.40 -0.64 5.07
N VAL A 29 3.11 -0.32 6.16
CA VAL A 29 2.70 -0.66 7.54
C VAL A 29 2.35 0.61 8.30
N PHE A 30 1.12 0.69 8.78
CA PHE A 30 0.67 1.75 9.67
C PHE A 30 0.74 1.27 11.12
N ARG A 31 1.33 2.11 11.99
CA ARG A 31 1.46 1.82 13.41
C ARG A 31 0.41 2.58 14.22
N LEU A 32 -0.48 1.83 14.85
CA LEU A 32 -1.50 2.33 15.76
C LEU A 32 -0.98 2.19 17.20
N LYS A 33 -0.55 3.32 17.77
CA LYS A 33 0.06 3.37 19.10
C LYS A 33 -0.95 2.98 20.18
N ASN A 34 -0.54 2.16 21.15
CA ASN A 34 -1.34 1.74 22.31
C ASN A 34 -2.68 1.05 21.96
N LYS A 35 -2.81 0.52 20.73
CA LYS A 35 -3.97 -0.25 20.26
C LYS A 35 -3.69 -1.75 20.15
N GLY A 36 -2.52 -2.20 20.62
CA GLY A 36 -2.14 -3.61 20.70
C GLY A 36 -2.63 -4.26 22.00
N MET A 37 -2.14 -5.48 22.23
CA MET A 37 -2.50 -6.28 23.40
C MET A 37 -2.05 -5.61 24.72
N PRO A 38 -2.83 -5.69 25.81
CA PRO A 38 -2.37 -5.27 27.12
C PRO A 38 -1.18 -6.09 27.59
N ASP A 39 -0.30 -5.47 28.36
CA ASP A 39 0.78 -6.17 29.04
C ASP A 39 0.19 -7.13 30.09
N LEU A 40 0.62 -8.39 30.07
CA LEU A 40 0.14 -9.41 31.01
C LEU A 40 0.76 -9.28 32.40
N ARG A 41 1.90 -8.56 32.54
CA ARG A 41 2.70 -8.50 33.77
C ARG A 41 2.92 -7.08 34.30
N GLY A 42 2.29 -6.06 33.72
CA GLY A 42 2.56 -4.67 34.07
C GLY A 42 1.47 -3.70 33.62
N TYR A 43 1.80 -2.40 33.63
CA TYR A 43 0.95 -1.33 33.11
C TYR A 43 1.37 -0.95 31.70
N GLY A 44 0.45 -1.05 30.74
CA GLY A 44 0.68 -0.55 29.39
C GLY A 44 0.03 -1.38 28.30
N ARG A 45 0.21 -0.92 27.06
CA ARG A 45 -0.29 -1.60 25.85
C ARG A 45 0.76 -1.61 24.77
N GLY A 46 0.77 -2.70 24.01
CA GLY A 46 1.51 -2.79 22.76
C GLY A 46 0.93 -1.89 21.66
N ASN A 47 1.59 -1.91 20.51
CA ASN A 47 1.11 -1.23 19.31
C ASN A 47 0.45 -2.25 18.38
N MET A 48 -0.59 -1.82 17.64
CA MET A 48 -1.16 -2.60 16.56
C MET A 48 -0.52 -2.16 15.23
N LEU A 49 -0.14 -3.11 14.39
CA LEU A 49 0.43 -2.85 13.08
C LEU A 49 -0.58 -3.28 12.01
N ALA A 50 -1.01 -2.34 11.18
CA ALA A 50 -1.89 -2.58 10.05
C ALA A 50 -1.06 -2.60 8.76
N LYS A 51 -0.95 -3.77 8.11
CA LYS A 51 -0.24 -3.92 6.84
C LYS A 51 -1.24 -3.82 5.69
N VAL A 52 -0.97 -2.94 4.75
CA VAL A 52 -1.81 -2.78 3.55
C VAL A 52 -1.47 -3.88 2.54
N GLN A 53 -2.51 -4.54 2.03
CA GLN A 53 -2.40 -5.47 0.92
C GLN A 53 -3.34 -5.03 -0.20
N VAL A 54 -2.76 -4.75 -1.37
CA VAL A 54 -3.55 -4.46 -2.57
C VAL A 54 -3.94 -5.79 -3.22
N ILE A 55 -5.25 -6.00 -3.37
CA ILE A 55 -5.80 -7.17 -4.06
C ILE A 55 -6.08 -6.76 -5.50
N THR A 56 -5.45 -7.44 -6.46
CA THR A 56 -5.71 -7.21 -7.88
C THR A 56 -6.95 -8.01 -8.30
N PRO A 57 -8.00 -7.37 -8.82
CA PRO A 57 -9.23 -8.07 -9.23
C PRO A 57 -8.97 -8.97 -10.44
N SER A 58 -9.50 -10.20 -10.40
CA SER A 58 -9.32 -11.21 -11.46
C SER A 58 -10.37 -11.15 -12.57
N LYS A 59 -11.53 -10.51 -12.31
CA LYS A 59 -12.63 -10.38 -13.27
C LYS A 59 -12.87 -8.90 -13.55
N LEU A 60 -12.64 -8.50 -14.79
CA LEU A 60 -12.81 -7.13 -15.26
C LEU A 60 -13.84 -7.08 -16.40
N SER A 61 -14.75 -6.11 -16.34
CA SER A 61 -15.69 -5.81 -17.43
C SER A 61 -14.95 -5.20 -18.65
N LYS A 62 -15.60 -5.17 -19.83
CA LYS A 62 -15.00 -4.58 -21.05
C LYS A 62 -14.54 -3.13 -20.81
N ARG A 63 -15.41 -2.31 -20.22
CA ARG A 63 -15.12 -0.91 -19.89
C ARG A 63 -13.96 -0.75 -18.90
N GLN A 64 -13.87 -1.62 -17.89
CA GLN A 64 -12.74 -1.58 -16.95
C GLN A 64 -11.41 -1.91 -17.62
N LYS A 65 -11.40 -2.85 -18.58
CA LYS A 65 -10.19 -3.19 -19.36
C LYS A 65 -9.76 -2.05 -20.28
N GLU A 66 -10.72 -1.36 -20.90
CA GLU A 66 -10.44 -0.19 -21.75
C GLU A 66 -9.79 0.94 -20.94
N LEU A 67 -10.38 1.29 -19.78
CA LEU A 67 -9.81 2.31 -18.89
C LEU A 67 -8.40 1.95 -18.38
N LEU A 68 -8.14 0.66 -18.13
CA LEU A 68 -6.79 0.22 -17.73
C LEU A 68 -5.79 0.32 -18.89
N ARG A 69 -6.21 0.13 -20.15
CA ARG A 69 -5.34 0.33 -21.32
C ARG A 69 -5.02 1.80 -21.53
N GLU A 70 -6.02 2.68 -21.44
CA GLU A 70 -5.81 4.13 -21.51
C GLU A 70 -4.87 4.62 -20.40
N PHE A 71 -5.00 4.06 -19.19
CA PHE A 71 -4.10 4.38 -18.08
C PHE A 71 -2.66 3.92 -18.36
N ASP A 72 -2.46 2.73 -18.93
CA ASP A 72 -1.14 2.18 -19.28
C ASP A 72 -0.44 3.02 -20.37
N GLU A 73 -1.18 3.44 -21.39
CA GLU A 73 -0.68 4.32 -22.45
C GLU A 73 -0.21 5.68 -21.90
N GLY A 74 -0.89 6.22 -20.88
CA GLY A 74 -0.50 7.45 -20.19
C GLY A 74 0.77 7.30 -19.32
N GLU A 75 1.02 6.13 -18.74
CA GLU A 75 2.18 5.88 -17.86
C GLU A 75 3.51 5.71 -18.64
N GLU A 76 3.47 5.30 -19.91
CA GLU A 76 4.68 5.13 -20.74
C GLU A 76 5.53 6.41 -20.88
N ALA A 77 4.93 7.59 -20.75
CA ALA A 77 5.64 8.87 -20.78
C ALA A 77 6.56 9.07 -19.55
N GLY A 78 6.24 8.44 -18.40
CA GLY A 78 7.00 8.59 -17.14
C GLY A 78 8.00 7.46 -16.85
N ASN A 79 7.81 6.25 -17.40
CA ASN A 79 8.58 5.06 -17.00
C ASN A 79 9.80 4.74 -17.90
N LYS A 80 9.95 5.41 -19.05
CA LYS A 80 11.09 5.20 -19.98
C LYS A 80 12.46 5.60 -19.41
N GLN A 81 12.50 6.49 -18.40
CA GLN A 81 13.77 6.90 -17.78
C GLN A 81 14.41 5.84 -16.87
N LYS A 82 13.62 5.02 -16.15
CA LYS A 82 14.18 4.07 -15.16
C LYS A 82 14.73 2.79 -15.79
N ARG A 83 14.14 2.30 -16.88
CA ARG A 83 14.65 1.11 -17.59
C ARG A 83 15.99 1.36 -18.28
N SER A 84 16.31 2.58 -18.72
CA SER A 84 17.61 2.85 -19.37
C SER A 84 18.80 2.89 -18.39
N ALA A 85 18.56 3.34 -17.15
CA ALA A 85 19.61 3.51 -16.15
C ALA A 85 20.07 2.17 -15.54
N PHE A 86 19.15 1.23 -15.34
CA PHE A 86 19.46 -0.10 -14.77
C PHE A 86 20.32 -0.98 -15.69
N TRP A 87 20.23 -0.80 -17.01
CA TRP A 87 20.94 -1.64 -17.98
C TRP A 87 22.30 -1.06 -18.41
N LYS A 88 22.57 0.22 -18.12
CA LYS A 88 23.90 0.83 -18.38
C LYS A 88 24.96 0.36 -17.38
N ASN A 89 24.61 0.14 -16.12
CA ASN A 89 25.58 -0.23 -15.08
C ASN A 89 26.04 -1.69 -15.11
N LYS A 90 25.40 -2.57 -15.92
CA LYS A 90 25.79 -3.98 -16.00
C LYS A 90 26.84 -4.28 -17.09
N LYS A 91 27.25 -3.28 -17.87
CA LYS A 91 28.27 -3.41 -18.94
C LYS A 91 29.68 -2.93 -18.54
N GLN A 92 29.92 -2.53 -17.30
CA GLN A 92 31.23 -2.02 -16.84
C GLN A 92 31.93 -2.87 -15.77
N SER A 93 31.50 -4.11 -15.54
CA SER A 93 32.30 -5.06 -14.75
C SER A 93 32.84 -6.13 -15.68
N LYS A 94 34.03 -5.86 -16.25
CA LYS A 94 34.93 -6.86 -16.81
C LYS A 94 36.30 -6.65 -16.19
#